data_AF-A0A7X7MW00-F1
#
_entry.id   AF-A0A7X7MW00-F1
#
_cell.length_a   1.000
_cell.length_b   1.000
_cell.length_c   1.000
_cell.angle_alpha   90.00
_cell.angle_beta   90.00
_cell.angle_gamma   90.00
#
_symmetry.space_group_name_H-M   'P 1'
#
loop_
_entity.id
_entity.type
_entity.pdbx_description
1 polymer ?
#
loop_
_entity_poly.entity_id
_entity_poly.type
_entity_poly.pdbx_seq_one_letter_code
_entity_poly.pdbx_strand_id
1 'polypeptide(L)'
;MKKNLKHNFITQALSQESEKITASDDLKHRIDATLDEELSGQRKRTIKQLEGFNMNHHKILKVAAVIAAICILVPTGVYATGQITGYMSSMRLDEEFESYTQLAKAQEKLGFSFDSIENFSNGYLFSQMGITYTDKMDDSGSRVSTFPEWFCYYEREGSPKAYISVHETQPEYVERPAKDEQIINGIHVRYYRDHYKMVPVDYELTDEDEANMLSEDYFISVGTQEIEEKEISFIEWEKDNLNYLIMINDTDMSTDELFEMASEIIK
;
A
#
# COMPACT_ATOMS: atom_id res chain seq x y z
N MET A 1 -31.26 -17.69 -31.84
CA MET A 1 -32.23 -16.72 -31.29
C MET A 1 -32.96 -17.18 -30.02
N LYS A 2 -33.67 -18.32 -29.98
CA LYS A 2 -34.49 -18.73 -28.80
C LYS A 2 -33.72 -18.98 -27.49
N LYS A 3 -32.42 -19.31 -27.53
CA LYS A 3 -31.60 -19.59 -26.35
C LYS A 3 -31.23 -18.33 -25.55
N ASN A 4 -30.97 -17.20 -26.24
CA ASN A 4 -30.71 -15.90 -25.61
C ASN A 4 -31.95 -15.29 -24.96
N LEU A 5 -33.14 -15.50 -25.54
CA LEU A 5 -34.38 -15.02 -24.92
C LEU A 5 -34.67 -15.72 -23.58
N LYS A 6 -34.44 -17.04 -23.49
CA LYS A 6 -34.62 -17.78 -22.24
C LYS A 6 -33.62 -17.36 -21.17
N HIS A 7 -32.36 -17.14 -21.55
CA HIS A 7 -31.33 -16.67 -20.61
C HIS A 7 -31.69 -15.28 -20.05
N ASN A 8 -32.01 -14.32 -20.91
CA ASN A 8 -32.41 -12.98 -20.46
C ASN A 8 -33.67 -13.00 -19.57
N PHE A 9 -34.64 -13.84 -19.89
CA PHE A 9 -35.86 -13.95 -19.07
C PHE A 9 -35.56 -14.55 -17.68
N ILE A 10 -34.66 -15.54 -17.60
CA ILE A 10 -34.21 -16.12 -16.34
C ILE A 10 -33.43 -15.10 -15.52
N THR A 11 -32.48 -14.38 -16.12
CA THR A 11 -31.70 -13.34 -15.43
C THR A 11 -32.59 -12.22 -14.90
N GLN A 12 -33.56 -11.77 -15.70
CA GLN A 12 -34.49 -10.70 -15.30
C GLN A 12 -35.45 -11.16 -14.18
N ALA A 13 -35.92 -12.41 -14.23
CA ALA A 13 -36.74 -12.98 -13.17
C ALA A 13 -35.95 -13.18 -11.87
N LEU A 14 -34.68 -13.63 -11.96
CA LEU A 14 -33.80 -13.77 -10.79
C LEU A 14 -33.48 -12.41 -10.16
N SER A 15 -33.21 -11.38 -10.97
CA SER A 15 -32.97 -10.02 -10.48
C SER A 15 -34.19 -9.46 -9.73
N GLN A 16 -35.39 -9.63 -10.29
CA GLN A 16 -36.64 -9.20 -9.64
C GLN A 16 -36.95 -9.95 -8.34
N GLU A 17 -36.61 -11.23 -8.24
CA GLU A 17 -36.79 -11.99 -7.00
C GLU A 17 -35.71 -11.65 -5.97
N SER A 18 -34.46 -11.39 -6.40
CA SER A 18 -33.40 -10.94 -5.50
C SER A 18 -33.70 -9.56 -4.88
N GLU A 19 -34.37 -8.67 -5.61
CA GLU A 19 -34.83 -7.37 -5.10
C GLU A 19 -35.90 -7.50 -4.00
N LYS A 20 -36.52 -8.69 -3.84
CA LYS A 20 -37.51 -8.98 -2.78
C LYS A 20 -36.90 -9.70 -1.58
N ILE A 21 -35.64 -10.11 -1.65
CA ILE A 21 -34.92 -10.72 -0.54
C ILE A 21 -34.33 -9.59 0.30
N THR A 22 -35.06 -9.16 1.32
CA THR A 22 -34.50 -8.32 2.39
C THR A 22 -33.82 -9.20 3.41
N ALA A 23 -32.61 -8.82 3.84
CA ALA A 23 -31.94 -9.41 4.98
C ALA A 23 -32.89 -9.40 6.19
N SER A 24 -32.96 -10.51 6.95
CA SER A 24 -33.73 -10.53 8.19
C SER A 24 -33.17 -9.49 9.16
N ASP A 25 -34.00 -8.95 10.05
CA ASP A 25 -33.55 -7.96 11.05
C ASP A 25 -32.36 -8.48 11.87
N ASP A 26 -32.34 -9.79 12.19
CA ASP A 26 -31.21 -10.46 12.84
C ASP A 26 -29.92 -10.48 12.00
N LEU A 27 -30.04 -10.69 10.68
CA LEU A 27 -28.89 -10.67 9.78
C LEU A 27 -28.37 -9.25 9.62
N LYS A 28 -29.28 -8.28 9.51
CA LYS A 28 -28.96 -6.86 9.46
C LYS A 28 -28.27 -6.41 10.74
N HIS A 29 -28.80 -6.74 11.92
CA HIS A 29 -28.18 -6.41 13.20
C HIS A 29 -26.78 -7.04 13.36
N ARG A 30 -26.56 -8.25 12.83
CA ARG A 30 -25.24 -8.87 12.84
C ARG A 30 -24.27 -8.18 11.89
N ILE A 31 -24.73 -7.82 10.69
CA ILE A 31 -23.94 -7.06 9.72
C ILE A 31 -23.59 -5.68 10.30
N ASP A 32 -24.56 -4.97 10.86
CA ASP A 32 -24.37 -3.66 11.50
C ASP A 32 -23.37 -3.76 12.66
N ALA A 33 -23.49 -4.80 13.52
CA ALA A 33 -22.55 -5.01 14.62
C ALA A 33 -21.12 -5.32 14.15
N THR A 34 -20.95 -6.10 13.08
CA THR A 34 -19.63 -6.37 12.48
C THR A 34 -19.04 -5.12 11.84
N LEU A 35 -19.85 -4.36 11.09
CA LEU A 35 -19.44 -3.08 10.50
C LEU A 35 -19.03 -2.08 11.59
N ASP A 36 -19.81 -1.94 12.67
CA ASP A 36 -19.48 -1.07 13.80
C ASP A 36 -18.17 -1.50 14.50
N GLU A 37 -17.91 -2.80 14.61
CA GLU A 37 -16.67 -3.33 15.19
C GLU A 37 -15.44 -3.04 14.30
N GLU A 38 -15.56 -3.26 12.99
CA GLU A 38 -14.50 -2.95 12.01
C GLU A 38 -14.24 -1.45 11.89
N LEU A 39 -15.29 -0.64 11.73
CA LEU A 39 -15.25 0.83 11.71
C LEU A 39 -14.60 1.37 12.97
N SER A 40 -15.08 0.94 14.13
CA SER A 40 -14.55 1.44 15.39
C SER A 40 -13.09 1.03 15.60
N GLY A 41 -12.67 -0.14 15.09
CA GLY A 41 -11.28 -0.58 15.09
C GLY A 41 -10.38 0.30 14.23
N GLN A 42 -10.76 0.53 12.97
CA GLN A 42 -9.97 1.35 12.03
C GLN A 42 -9.96 2.83 12.42
N ARG A 43 -11.12 3.37 12.78
CA ARG A 43 -11.25 4.73 13.32
C ARG A 43 -10.39 4.94 14.57
N LYS A 44 -10.41 4.01 15.53
CA LYS A 44 -9.55 4.11 16.72
C LYS A 44 -8.07 4.11 16.35
N ARG A 45 -7.64 3.29 15.39
CA ARG A 45 -6.25 3.29 14.90
C ARG A 45 -5.87 4.64 14.27
N THR A 46 -6.69 5.15 13.36
CA THR A 46 -6.43 6.43 12.69
C THR A 46 -6.44 7.62 13.65
N ILE A 47 -7.42 7.72 14.55
CA ILE A 47 -7.47 8.77 15.58
C ILE A 47 -6.26 8.70 16.50
N LYS A 48 -5.89 7.51 16.97
CA LYS A 48 -4.74 7.35 17.87
C LYS A 48 -3.41 7.67 17.19
N GLN A 49 -3.31 7.46 15.88
CA GLN A 49 -2.17 7.94 15.09
C GLN A 49 -2.15 9.46 15.01
N LEU A 50 -3.26 10.11 14.65
CA LEU A 50 -3.40 11.57 14.64
C LEU A 50 -2.99 12.17 16.01
N GLU A 51 -3.39 11.54 17.11
CA GLU A 51 -3.02 11.95 18.48
C GLU A 51 -1.56 11.65 18.85
N GLY A 52 -0.99 10.54 18.38
CA GLY A 52 0.38 10.09 18.65
C GLY A 52 1.46 10.98 18.00
N PHE A 53 1.12 11.68 16.91
CA PHE A 53 1.98 12.66 16.24
C PHE A 53 2.05 14.04 16.93
N ASN A 54 1.69 14.14 18.21
CA ASN A 54 1.83 15.36 19.02
C ASN A 54 3.31 15.75 19.26
N MET A 55 4.01 16.07 18.18
CA MET A 55 5.33 16.67 18.13
C MET A 55 5.14 18.17 18.24
N ASN A 56 5.77 18.79 19.25
CA ASN A 56 5.81 20.23 19.46
C ASN A 56 5.72 21.04 18.14
N HIS A 57 4.57 21.70 17.93
CA HIS A 57 4.12 22.42 16.72
C HIS A 57 5.10 23.44 16.12
N HIS A 58 6.27 23.66 16.72
CA HIS A 58 7.27 24.64 16.30
C HIS A 58 8.48 24.02 15.59
N LYS A 59 8.52 22.70 15.36
CA LYS A 59 9.65 22.00 14.72
C LYS A 59 9.33 21.22 13.45
N ILE A 60 8.11 21.32 12.89
CA ILE A 60 7.85 20.93 11.49
C ILE A 60 8.42 22.06 10.62
N LEU A 61 9.74 22.14 10.63
CA LEU A 61 10.53 23.24 10.13
C LEU A 61 10.75 22.99 8.64
N LYS A 62 9.98 23.66 7.78
CA LYS A 62 10.35 24.01 6.39
C LYS A 62 11.24 22.96 5.68
N VAL A 63 10.82 21.70 5.59
CA VAL A 63 11.42 20.77 4.65
C VAL A 63 10.63 20.94 3.36
N ALA A 64 11.26 21.69 2.47
CA ALA A 64 10.76 22.05 1.16
C ALA A 64 10.34 20.80 0.38
N ALA A 65 9.27 20.97 -0.40
CA ALA A 65 8.74 20.03 -1.37
C ALA A 65 9.82 19.33 -2.21
N VAL A 66 10.30 18.18 -1.72
CA VAL A 66 10.95 17.11 -2.49
C VAL A 66 10.72 15.81 -1.71
N ILE A 67 9.72 15.05 -2.11
CA ILE A 67 9.55 13.60 -1.85
C ILE A 67 9.89 13.18 -0.41
N ALA A 68 9.07 13.64 0.56
CA ALA A 68 9.03 13.06 1.90
C ALA A 68 7.67 12.40 2.06
N ALA A 69 7.47 11.29 1.36
CA ALA A 69 6.35 10.41 1.65
C ALA A 69 6.66 9.72 2.98
N ILE A 70 6.27 10.33 4.10
CA ILE A 70 5.87 9.56 5.28
C ILE A 70 4.60 8.83 4.86
N CYS A 71 4.74 7.81 4.02
CA CYS A 71 3.66 6.88 3.79
C CYS A 71 3.63 6.02 5.03
N ILE A 72 2.61 6.25 5.86
CA ILE A 72 2.18 5.22 6.78
C ILE A 72 1.58 4.15 5.88
N LEU A 73 2.43 3.26 5.38
CA LEU A 73 1.96 2.03 4.77
C LEU A 73 1.27 1.31 5.91
N VAL A 74 -0.04 1.20 5.81
CA VAL A 74 -0.77 0.14 6.47
C VAL A 74 -0.78 -0.98 5.43
N PRO A 75 0.23 -1.88 5.36
CA PRO A 75 -0.05 -3.19 4.82
C PRO A 75 -1.23 -3.71 5.61
N THR A 76 -2.27 -4.04 4.86
CA THR A 76 -3.53 -4.68 5.21
C THR A 76 -3.37 -6.06 5.86
N GLY A 77 -2.27 -6.31 6.55
CA GLY A 77 -2.15 -7.48 7.40
C GLY A 77 -2.98 -7.29 8.65
N VAL A 78 -3.91 -8.21 8.92
CA VAL A 78 -4.43 -8.41 10.28
C VAL A 78 -3.25 -8.94 11.10
N TYR A 79 -2.52 -8.06 11.78
CA TYR A 79 -1.37 -8.46 12.59
C TYR A 79 -1.82 -9.52 13.61
N ALA A 80 -1.25 -10.73 13.52
CA ALA A 80 -1.61 -11.87 14.36
C ALA A 80 -1.40 -11.60 15.87
N THR A 81 -0.63 -10.56 16.19
CA THR A 81 -0.40 -10.04 17.54
C THR A 81 -0.65 -8.54 17.50
N GLY A 82 -1.58 -8.02 18.31
CA GLY A 82 -1.96 -6.60 18.34
C GLY A 82 -0.88 -5.61 18.82
N GLN A 83 0.40 -5.90 18.59
CA GLN A 83 1.54 -5.03 18.92
C GLN A 83 1.91 -4.07 17.79
N ILE A 84 1.64 -4.40 16.52
CA ILE A 84 1.95 -3.53 15.38
C ILE A 84 0.62 -3.13 14.74
N THR A 85 0.44 -1.84 14.49
CA THR A 85 -0.81 -1.29 13.91
C THR A 85 -0.58 -0.35 12.74
N GLY A 86 0.68 -0.12 12.39
CA GLY A 86 1.07 0.61 11.18
C GLY A 86 2.58 0.62 11.02
N TYR A 87 3.03 0.96 9.82
CA TYR A 87 4.41 1.31 9.57
C TYR A 87 4.54 2.80 9.40
N MET A 88 5.69 3.36 9.77
CA MET A 88 6.06 4.73 9.47
C MET A 88 7.39 4.64 8.73
N SER A 89 7.36 4.83 7.42
CA SER A 89 8.60 5.02 6.68
C SER A 89 9.05 6.46 6.92
N SER A 90 10.17 6.62 7.63
CA SER A 90 10.88 7.88 7.61
C SER A 90 11.88 7.77 6.49
N MET A 91 11.72 8.54 5.41
CA MET A 91 12.74 8.64 4.38
C MET A 91 13.96 9.35 4.98
N ARG A 92 14.73 8.61 5.78
CA ARG A 92 16.05 9.02 6.23
C ARG A 92 16.91 8.83 5.00
N LEU A 93 17.15 9.93 4.28
CA LEU A 93 18.11 10.01 3.20
C LEU A 93 19.53 10.04 3.79
N ASP A 94 19.83 9.13 4.71
CA ASP A 94 21.16 9.02 5.30
C ASP A 94 22.14 8.33 4.35
N GLU A 95 21.63 7.46 3.47
CA GLU A 95 22.44 6.69 2.52
C GLU A 95 21.83 6.67 1.12
N GLU A 96 22.14 7.70 0.32
CA GLU A 96 21.82 7.76 -1.09
C GLU A 96 22.96 7.21 -1.97
N PHE A 97 22.59 6.54 -3.06
CA PHE A 97 23.51 6.09 -4.09
C PHE A 97 23.09 6.69 -5.44
N GLU A 98 23.97 7.50 -6.02
CA GLU A 98 23.70 8.25 -7.26
C GLU A 98 23.86 7.40 -8.54
N SER A 99 24.33 6.15 -8.43
CA SER A 99 24.56 5.27 -9.58
C SER A 99 24.17 3.83 -9.29
N TYR A 100 23.47 3.21 -10.25
CA TYR A 100 23.12 1.80 -10.21
C TYR A 100 24.32 0.86 -10.00
N THR A 101 25.52 1.27 -10.43
CA THR A 101 26.77 0.52 -10.20
C THR A 101 27.11 0.33 -8.71
N GLN A 102 26.46 1.08 -7.82
CA GLN A 102 26.61 0.97 -6.37
C GLN A 102 25.66 -0.05 -5.73
N LEU A 103 24.83 -0.77 -6.50
CA LEU A 103 23.87 -1.75 -5.99
C LEU A 103 24.53 -2.79 -5.07
N ALA A 104 25.68 -3.33 -5.48
CA ALA A 104 26.44 -4.27 -4.68
C ALA A 104 26.86 -3.72 -3.29
N LYS A 105 27.11 -2.41 -3.19
CA LYS A 105 27.41 -1.75 -1.90
C LYS A 105 26.17 -1.63 -1.02
N ALA A 106 25.00 -1.39 -1.61
CA ALA A 106 23.73 -1.38 -0.88
C ALA A 106 23.40 -2.78 -0.34
N GLN A 107 23.57 -3.82 -1.17
CA GLN A 107 23.41 -5.22 -0.76
C GLN A 107 24.36 -5.63 0.37
N GLU A 108 25.65 -5.25 0.27
CA GLU A 108 26.64 -5.50 1.34
C GLU A 108 26.22 -4.84 2.65
N LYS A 109 25.72 -3.60 2.60
CA LYS A 109 25.27 -2.85 3.78
C LYS A 109 24.01 -3.45 4.41
N LEU A 110 23.07 -3.91 3.59
CA LEU A 110 21.84 -4.55 4.03
C LEU A 110 22.07 -5.97 4.56
N GLY A 111 23.16 -6.62 4.14
CA GLY A 111 23.51 -7.97 4.56
C GLY A 111 22.74 -9.07 3.81
N PHE A 112 22.01 -8.72 2.74
CA PHE A 112 21.30 -9.65 1.87
C PHE A 112 21.43 -9.26 0.39
N SER A 113 21.36 -10.27 -0.47
CA SER A 113 21.36 -10.11 -1.93
C SER A 113 19.93 -10.17 -2.46
N PHE A 114 19.65 -9.45 -3.53
CA PHE A 114 18.33 -9.28 -4.14
C PHE A 114 18.46 -8.92 -5.61
N ASP A 115 17.46 -9.30 -6.40
CA ASP A 115 17.38 -8.96 -7.82
C ASP A 115 16.90 -7.52 -8.06
N SER A 116 17.46 -6.86 -9.06
CA SER A 116 17.07 -5.54 -9.54
C SER A 116 17.57 -5.35 -10.97
N ILE A 117 17.04 -4.37 -11.69
CA ILE A 117 17.49 -4.01 -13.04
C ILE A 117 17.71 -2.50 -13.16
N GLU A 118 18.62 -2.09 -14.04
CA GLU A 118 18.90 -0.66 -14.26
C GLU A 118 17.85 0.02 -15.16
N ASN A 119 17.32 -0.71 -16.14
CA ASN A 119 16.39 -0.18 -17.13
C ASN A 119 15.30 -1.21 -17.39
N PHE A 120 14.04 -0.78 -17.30
CA PHE A 120 12.88 -1.56 -17.73
C PHE A 120 12.68 -1.44 -19.24
N SER A 121 12.15 -2.50 -19.84
CA SER A 121 11.84 -2.54 -21.28
C SER A 121 10.74 -1.55 -21.67
N ASN A 122 9.86 -1.18 -20.73
CA ASN A 122 8.78 -0.21 -20.92
C ASN A 122 9.21 1.28 -20.79
N GLY A 123 10.53 1.53 -20.71
CA GLY A 123 11.12 2.86 -20.74
C GLY A 123 11.34 3.53 -19.38
N TYR A 124 11.00 2.87 -18.27
CA TYR A 124 11.40 3.32 -16.94
C TYR A 124 12.89 3.10 -16.72
N LEU A 125 13.61 4.19 -16.40
CA LEU A 125 15.06 4.19 -16.20
C LEU A 125 15.38 4.47 -14.73
N PHE A 126 16.44 3.85 -14.22
CA PHE A 126 16.98 4.15 -12.90
C PHE A 126 17.19 5.67 -12.73
N SER A 127 16.71 6.21 -11.61
CA SER A 127 16.89 7.62 -11.23
C SER A 127 17.74 7.75 -9.95
N GLN A 128 17.33 7.09 -8.87
CA GLN A 128 17.98 7.20 -7.56
C GLN A 128 17.72 5.93 -6.76
N MET A 129 18.66 5.51 -5.92
CA MET A 129 18.40 4.48 -4.91
C MET A 129 19.05 4.84 -3.58
N GLY A 130 18.64 4.14 -2.53
CA GLY A 130 19.18 4.33 -1.19
C GLY A 130 18.82 3.18 -0.27
N ILE A 131 19.25 3.31 0.97
CA ILE A 131 18.70 2.55 2.08
C ILE A 131 17.81 3.49 2.87
N THR A 132 16.65 3.02 3.28
CA THR A 132 15.81 3.73 4.23
C THR A 132 15.37 2.80 5.35
N TYR A 133 14.66 3.36 6.33
CA TYR A 133 14.27 2.63 7.53
C TYR A 133 12.79 2.80 7.78
N THR A 134 12.11 1.67 7.90
CA THR A 134 10.68 1.59 8.15
C THR A 134 10.46 1.21 9.61
N ASP A 135 9.81 2.11 10.35
CA ASP A 135 9.48 1.92 11.74
C ASP A 135 8.16 1.17 11.88
N LYS A 136 8.13 0.17 12.75
CA LYS A 136 6.90 -0.52 13.14
C LYS A 136 6.30 0.22 14.33
N MET A 137 5.04 0.62 14.22
CA MET A 137 4.36 1.42 15.22
C MET A 137 3.30 0.59 15.93
N ASP A 138 3.24 0.69 17.26
CA ASP A 138 2.13 0.13 18.02
C ASP A 138 0.89 1.00 17.95
N ASP A 139 -0.18 0.51 18.57
CA ASP A 139 -1.44 1.21 18.62
C ASP A 139 -1.33 2.59 19.27
N SER A 140 -0.30 2.87 20.09
CA SER A 140 -0.10 4.15 20.78
C SER A 140 0.68 5.18 19.96
N GLY A 141 1.09 4.82 18.74
CA GLY A 141 2.01 5.62 17.95
C GLY A 141 3.44 5.55 18.49
N SER A 142 3.77 4.56 19.32
CA SER A 142 5.13 4.31 19.77
C SER A 142 5.85 3.34 18.84
N ARG A 143 7.14 3.57 18.62
CA ARG A 143 7.98 2.68 17.82
C ARG A 143 8.25 1.37 18.55
N VAL A 144 7.84 0.25 17.99
CA VAL A 144 8.10 -1.11 18.46
C VAL A 144 9.47 -1.59 18.00
N SER A 145 9.75 -1.43 16.71
CA SER A 145 11.01 -1.83 16.08
C SER A 145 11.22 -1.05 14.78
N THR A 146 12.36 -1.26 14.13
CA THR A 146 12.69 -0.67 12.83
C THR A 146 13.41 -1.71 11.99
N PHE A 147 13.23 -1.68 10.67
CA PHE A 147 13.97 -2.52 9.75
C PHE A 147 14.46 -1.70 8.55
N PRO A 148 15.63 -2.02 7.98
CA PRO A 148 16.12 -1.36 6.80
C PRO A 148 15.45 -1.94 5.55
N GLU A 149 15.32 -1.10 4.53
CA GLU A 149 14.87 -1.50 3.19
C GLU A 149 15.74 -0.80 2.14
N TRP A 150 16.01 -1.51 1.05
CA TRP A 150 16.49 -0.85 -0.15
C TRP A 150 15.30 -0.17 -0.83
N PHE A 151 15.51 1.03 -1.35
CA PHE A 151 14.56 1.66 -2.26
C PHE A 151 15.22 2.12 -3.55
N CYS A 152 14.44 2.19 -4.62
CA CYS A 152 14.86 2.77 -5.88
C CYS A 152 13.70 3.46 -6.60
N TYR A 153 13.98 4.66 -7.10
CA TYR A 153 13.10 5.38 -8.00
C TYR A 153 13.48 5.13 -9.45
N TYR A 154 12.46 4.92 -10.26
CA TYR A 154 12.56 4.88 -11.71
C TYR A 154 11.68 5.95 -12.34
N GLU A 155 12.16 6.55 -13.42
CA GLU A 155 11.49 7.63 -14.13
C GLU A 155 11.27 7.28 -15.59
N ARG A 156 10.12 7.68 -16.10
CA ARG A 156 9.76 7.63 -17.52
C ARG A 156 9.14 8.97 -17.89
N GLU A 157 9.62 9.59 -18.97
CA GLU A 157 9.14 10.92 -19.37
C GLU A 157 7.62 10.93 -19.55
N GLY A 158 6.94 11.88 -18.93
CA GLY A 158 5.49 12.03 -18.99
C GLY A 158 4.69 11.01 -18.18
N SER A 159 5.33 10.15 -17.38
CA SER A 159 4.66 9.19 -16.50
C SER A 159 5.00 9.42 -15.02
N PRO A 160 4.14 9.00 -14.07
CA PRO A 160 4.48 9.01 -12.65
C PRO A 160 5.72 8.19 -12.35
N LYS A 161 6.49 8.59 -11.33
CA LYS A 161 7.68 7.84 -10.89
C LYS A 161 7.27 6.50 -10.29
N ALA A 162 8.02 5.45 -10.59
CA ALA A 162 7.89 4.17 -9.92
C ALA A 162 8.84 4.12 -8.72
N TYR A 163 8.33 3.70 -7.57
CA TYR A 163 9.10 3.39 -6.38
C TYR A 163 9.18 1.88 -6.25
N ILE A 164 10.38 1.35 -6.06
CA ILE A 164 10.61 -0.07 -5.80
C ILE A 164 11.28 -0.20 -4.45
N SER A 165 10.82 -1.12 -3.61
CA SER A 165 11.52 -1.47 -2.37
C SER A 165 11.72 -2.97 -2.19
N VAL A 166 12.78 -3.29 -1.44
CA VAL A 166 13.12 -4.66 -1.06
C VAL A 166 13.56 -4.68 0.40
N HIS A 167 12.96 -5.57 1.19
CA HIS A 167 13.34 -5.82 2.58
C HIS A 167 13.11 -7.28 2.96
N GLU A 168 13.69 -7.72 4.08
CA GLU A 168 13.39 -9.07 4.61
C GLU A 168 11.90 -9.22 4.92
N THR A 169 11.30 -10.37 4.60
CA THR A 169 9.90 -10.64 4.92
C THR A 169 9.66 -10.48 6.42
N GLN A 170 8.64 -9.70 6.77
CA GLN A 170 8.27 -9.46 8.16
C GLN A 170 7.25 -10.52 8.62
N PRO A 171 7.46 -11.18 9.78
CA PRO A 171 6.66 -12.33 10.21
C PRO A 171 5.21 -11.97 10.54
N GLU A 172 4.93 -10.71 10.82
CA GLU A 172 3.60 -10.21 11.11
C GLU A 172 2.79 -9.84 9.86
N TYR A 173 3.39 -9.89 8.67
CA TYR A 173 2.69 -9.63 7.42
C TYR A 173 1.64 -10.73 7.19
N VAL A 174 0.39 -10.31 6.98
CA VAL A 174 -0.72 -11.20 6.65
C VAL A 174 -1.22 -10.82 5.27
N GLU A 175 -1.32 -11.80 4.39
CA GLU A 175 -1.78 -11.59 3.02
C GLU A 175 -3.24 -11.09 3.01
N ARG A 176 -3.53 -10.09 2.17
CA ARG A 176 -4.90 -9.67 1.84
C ARG A 176 -5.31 -10.18 0.46
N PRO A 177 -6.62 -10.21 0.14
CA PRO A 177 -7.07 -10.52 -1.21
C PRO A 177 -6.48 -9.55 -2.25
N ALA A 178 -5.87 -10.09 -3.29
CA ALA A 178 -5.36 -9.31 -4.42
C ALA A 178 -6.48 -8.96 -5.40
N LYS A 179 -6.34 -7.81 -6.09
CA LYS A 179 -7.26 -7.42 -7.17
C LYS A 179 -7.01 -8.27 -8.42
N ASP A 180 -5.75 -8.65 -8.65
CA ASP A 180 -5.33 -9.60 -9.68
C ASP A 180 -4.04 -10.32 -9.24
N GLU A 181 -3.74 -11.47 -9.83
CA GLU A 181 -2.53 -12.23 -9.52
C GLU A 181 -1.99 -13.01 -10.73
N GLN A 182 -0.67 -13.14 -10.81
CA GLN A 182 0.02 -13.95 -11.81
C GLN A 182 1.10 -14.81 -11.15
N ILE A 183 1.39 -15.96 -11.78
CA ILE A 183 2.54 -16.79 -11.41
C ILE A 183 3.64 -16.53 -12.43
N ILE A 184 4.74 -15.95 -11.98
CA ILE A 184 5.89 -15.59 -12.82
C ILE A 184 7.10 -16.38 -12.32
N ASN A 185 7.65 -17.25 -13.17
CA ASN A 185 8.75 -18.17 -12.81
C ASN A 185 8.50 -18.98 -11.51
N GLY A 186 7.23 -19.30 -11.22
CA GLY A 186 6.84 -20.03 -10.01
C GLY A 186 6.65 -19.17 -8.76
N ILE A 187 6.83 -17.85 -8.85
CA ILE A 187 6.58 -16.87 -7.78
C ILE A 187 5.19 -16.28 -7.97
N HIS A 188 4.42 -16.20 -6.88
CA HIS A 188 3.13 -15.51 -6.86
C HIS A 188 3.36 -14.01 -6.81
N VAL A 189 2.87 -13.30 -7.83
CA VAL A 189 2.95 -11.85 -7.97
C VAL A 189 1.53 -11.30 -7.91
N ARG A 190 1.31 -10.32 -7.03
CA ARG A 190 -0.03 -9.83 -6.68
C ARG A 190 -0.15 -8.36 -6.99
N TYR A 191 -1.30 -8.00 -7.54
CA TYR A 191 -1.66 -6.63 -7.84
C TYR A 191 -2.68 -6.11 -6.81
N TYR A 192 -2.43 -4.90 -6.31
CA TYR A 192 -3.36 -4.14 -5.51
C TYR A 192 -3.53 -2.73 -6.09
N ARG A 193 -4.68 -2.13 -5.80
CA ARG A 193 -4.96 -0.74 -6.10
C ARG A 193 -5.75 -0.16 -4.94
N ASP A 194 -5.19 0.86 -4.32
CA ASP A 194 -5.74 1.49 -3.15
C ASP A 194 -5.92 2.99 -3.37
N HIS A 195 -6.95 3.54 -2.76
CA HIS A 195 -7.20 4.96 -2.63
C HIS A 195 -6.60 5.48 -1.32
N TYR A 196 -5.68 6.42 -1.42
CA TYR A 196 -5.05 7.08 -0.28
C TYR A 196 -5.48 8.53 -0.18
N LYS A 197 -6.11 8.88 0.93
CA LYS A 197 -6.27 10.27 1.37
C LYS A 197 -5.15 10.62 2.33
N MET A 198 -4.19 11.40 1.86
CA MET A 198 -3.06 11.86 2.63
C MET A 198 -3.43 13.17 3.31
N VAL A 199 -3.21 13.28 4.62
CA VAL A 199 -3.70 14.40 5.42
C VAL A 199 -2.64 14.96 6.39
N PRO A 200 -2.77 16.24 6.78
CA PRO A 200 -1.99 16.81 7.87
C PRO A 200 -2.18 16.12 9.21
N VAL A 201 -1.22 16.32 10.11
CA VAL A 201 -1.23 15.77 11.47
C VAL A 201 -2.42 16.29 12.30
N ASP A 202 -2.88 17.51 12.03
CA ASP A 202 -4.01 18.16 12.71
C ASP A 202 -5.35 17.96 11.97
N TYR A 203 -5.42 17.00 11.04
CA TYR A 203 -6.65 16.70 10.32
C TYR A 203 -7.71 16.06 11.23
N GLU A 204 -8.93 16.58 11.16
CA GLU A 204 -10.11 15.97 11.79
C GLU A 204 -10.86 15.11 10.76
N LEU A 205 -11.09 13.83 11.11
CA LEU A 205 -11.85 12.90 10.26
C LEU A 205 -13.28 13.42 10.03
N THR A 206 -13.72 13.31 8.79
CA THR A 206 -15.11 13.63 8.41
C THR A 206 -16.01 12.39 8.46
N ASP A 207 -17.33 12.58 8.46
CA ASP A 207 -18.28 11.46 8.34
C ASP A 207 -18.07 10.66 7.03
N GLU A 208 -17.63 11.34 5.96
CA GLU A 208 -17.30 10.70 4.68
C GLU A 208 -16.03 9.84 4.79
N ASP A 209 -15.03 10.30 5.54
CA ASP A 209 -13.84 9.48 5.82
C ASP A 209 -14.18 8.21 6.57
N GLU A 210 -15.00 8.32 7.62
CA GLU A 210 -15.44 7.16 8.39
C GLU A 210 -16.23 6.18 7.51
N ALA A 211 -17.08 6.69 6.61
CA ALA A 211 -17.81 5.86 5.67
C ALA A 211 -16.90 5.20 4.63
N ASN A 212 -15.93 5.93 4.08
CA ASN A 212 -15.02 5.41 3.05
C ASN A 212 -14.03 4.39 3.61
N MET A 213 -13.60 4.54 4.87
CA MET A 213 -12.75 3.58 5.56
C MET A 213 -13.36 2.18 5.69
N LEU A 214 -14.67 2.01 5.46
CA LEU A 214 -15.30 0.68 5.30
C LEU A 214 -14.78 -0.09 4.09
N SER A 215 -14.26 0.61 3.09
CA SER A 215 -13.69 -0.02 1.91
C SER A 215 -12.32 -0.59 2.25
N GLU A 216 -12.07 -1.84 1.88
CA GLU A 216 -10.78 -2.53 2.08
C GLU A 216 -9.62 -1.89 1.31
N ASP A 217 -9.92 -0.99 0.37
CA ASP A 217 -8.97 -0.28 -0.49
C ASP A 217 -8.92 1.23 -0.21
N TYR A 218 -9.54 1.75 0.86
CA TYR A 218 -9.45 3.18 1.23
C TYR A 218 -8.64 3.40 2.51
N PHE A 219 -7.62 4.25 2.41
CA PHE A 219 -6.68 4.51 3.50
C PHE A 219 -6.49 6.00 3.74
N ILE A 220 -6.34 6.35 5.01
CA ILE A 220 -5.94 7.70 5.42
C ILE A 220 -4.49 7.62 5.88
N SER A 221 -3.60 8.36 5.21
CA SER A 221 -2.19 8.45 5.56
C SER A 221 -1.89 9.82 6.16
N VAL A 222 -1.31 9.85 7.35
CA VAL A 222 -1.03 11.10 8.07
C VAL A 222 0.41 11.53 7.82
N GLY A 223 0.62 12.82 7.51
CA GLY A 223 1.96 13.42 7.46
C GLY A 223 2.20 14.42 6.34
N THR A 224 1.24 14.66 5.45
CA THR A 224 1.37 15.66 4.37
C THR A 224 1.08 17.08 4.88
N GLN A 225 1.50 18.10 4.14
CA GLN A 225 1.20 19.50 4.49
C GLN A 225 -0.21 19.92 4.09
N GLU A 226 -0.73 19.30 3.04
CA GLU A 226 -2.05 19.54 2.48
C GLU A 226 -2.76 18.20 2.31
N ILE A 227 -4.09 18.28 2.16
CA ILE A 227 -4.88 17.10 1.86
C ILE A 227 -4.65 16.73 0.38
N GLU A 228 -4.23 15.51 0.14
CA GLU A 228 -4.03 14.96 -1.20
C GLU A 228 -4.76 13.62 -1.33
N GLU A 229 -5.34 13.37 -2.49
CA GLU A 229 -5.93 12.06 -2.82
C GLU A 229 -5.13 11.41 -3.95
N LYS A 230 -4.84 10.11 -3.79
CA LYS A 230 -4.00 9.33 -4.68
C LYS A 230 -4.58 7.95 -4.92
N GLU A 231 -4.58 7.54 -6.18
CA GLU A 231 -4.78 6.14 -6.55
C GLU A 231 -3.41 5.48 -6.64
N ILE A 232 -3.09 4.56 -5.75
CA ILE A 232 -1.78 3.93 -5.69
C ILE A 232 -1.91 2.49 -6.16
N SER A 233 -1.13 2.14 -7.18
CA SER A 233 -1.01 0.77 -7.67
C SER A 233 0.21 0.10 -7.08
N PHE A 234 0.04 -1.16 -6.65
CA PHE A 234 1.08 -1.97 -6.04
C PHE A 234 1.24 -3.29 -6.78
N ILE A 235 2.49 -3.71 -6.98
CA ILE A 235 2.84 -5.09 -7.30
C ILE A 235 3.72 -5.63 -6.18
N GLU A 236 3.30 -6.74 -5.59
CA GLU A 236 3.99 -7.37 -4.46
C GLU A 236 4.30 -8.84 -4.75
N TRP A 237 5.50 -9.27 -4.36
CA TRP A 237 5.87 -10.69 -4.36
C TRP A 237 6.92 -10.97 -3.29
N GLU A 238 7.03 -12.25 -2.93
CA GLU A 238 8.09 -12.75 -2.07
C GLU A 238 9.04 -13.66 -2.85
N LYS A 239 10.35 -13.44 -2.69
CA LYS A 239 11.40 -14.29 -3.23
C LYS A 239 12.55 -14.36 -2.24
N ASP A 240 13.00 -15.57 -1.92
CA ASP A 240 14.15 -15.81 -1.04
C ASP A 240 14.06 -15.14 0.35
N ASN A 241 12.86 -15.14 0.97
CA ASN A 241 12.55 -14.45 2.24
C ASN A 241 12.72 -12.92 2.18
N LEU A 242 12.64 -12.35 0.97
CA LEU A 242 12.58 -10.92 0.74
C LEU A 242 11.22 -10.56 0.15
N ASN A 243 10.61 -9.52 0.69
CA ASN A 243 9.44 -8.89 0.12
C ASN A 243 9.88 -7.81 -0.88
N TYR A 244 9.24 -7.83 -2.04
CA TYR A 244 9.42 -6.86 -3.11
C TYR A 244 8.13 -6.10 -3.30
N LEU A 245 8.27 -4.79 -3.53
CA LEU A 245 7.17 -3.88 -3.82
C LEU A 245 7.52 -3.02 -5.03
N ILE A 246 6.61 -2.91 -5.98
CA ILE A 246 6.56 -1.81 -6.96
C ILE A 246 5.34 -0.97 -6.60
N MET A 247 5.53 0.33 -6.40
CA MET A 247 4.49 1.31 -6.08
C MET A 247 4.52 2.43 -7.13
N ILE A 248 3.36 2.74 -7.72
CA ILE A 248 3.22 3.85 -8.65
C ILE A 248 1.92 4.61 -8.35
N ASN A 249 2.05 5.93 -8.11
CA ASN A 249 0.92 6.82 -7.84
C ASN A 249 0.28 7.29 -9.14
N ASP A 250 -1.05 7.31 -9.19
CA ASP A 250 -1.88 7.83 -10.28
C ASP A 250 -1.47 7.31 -11.67
N THR A 251 -1.05 6.05 -11.75
CA THR A 251 -0.57 5.44 -13.00
C THR A 251 -1.71 5.17 -13.99
N ASP A 252 -1.43 5.38 -15.27
CA ASP A 252 -2.26 5.00 -16.41
C ASP A 252 -1.86 3.64 -17.02
N MET A 253 -0.80 3.02 -16.49
CA MET A 253 -0.36 1.70 -16.92
C MET A 253 -1.43 0.63 -16.67
N SER A 254 -1.51 -0.32 -17.59
CA SER A 254 -2.32 -1.52 -17.39
C SER A 254 -1.70 -2.45 -16.33
N THR A 255 -2.54 -3.29 -15.72
CA THR A 255 -2.11 -4.33 -14.79
C THR A 255 -1.08 -5.29 -15.43
N ASP A 256 -1.23 -5.61 -16.73
CA ASP A 256 -0.27 -6.44 -17.46
C ASP A 256 1.11 -5.77 -17.55
N GLU A 257 1.18 -4.47 -17.87
CA GLU A 257 2.47 -3.75 -17.90
C GLU A 257 3.15 -3.70 -16.52
N LEU A 258 2.37 -3.66 -15.44
CA LEU A 258 2.90 -3.71 -14.08
C LEU A 258 3.44 -5.12 -13.74
N PHE A 259 2.75 -6.18 -14.15
CA PHE A 259 3.27 -7.56 -14.03
C PHE A 259 4.51 -7.80 -14.89
N GLU A 260 4.60 -7.20 -16.08
CA GLU A 260 5.79 -7.24 -16.92
C GLU A 260 7.00 -6.63 -16.20
N MET A 261 6.83 -5.49 -15.51
CA MET A 261 7.91 -4.91 -14.69
C MET A 261 8.41 -5.89 -13.62
N ALA A 262 7.50 -6.53 -12.87
CA ALA A 262 7.88 -7.55 -11.89
C ALA A 262 8.60 -8.73 -12.56
N SER A 263 8.12 -9.18 -13.72
CA SER A 263 8.77 -10.25 -14.49
C SER A 263 10.19 -9.90 -14.93
N GLU A 264 10.49 -8.63 -15.20
CA GLU A 264 11.84 -8.22 -15.57
C GLU A 264 12.83 -8.28 -14.40
N ILE A 265 12.33 -8.17 -13.16
CA ILE A 265 13.12 -8.30 -11.92
C ILE A 265 13.27 -9.78 -11.52
N ILE A 266 12.22 -10.60 -11.64
CA ILE A 266 12.13 -12.01 -11.20
C ILE A 266 12.96 -13.00 -12.09
N LYS A 267 14.02 -12.53 -12.75
CA LYS A 267 14.78 -13.34 -13.70
C LYS A 267 15.56 -14.50 -13.09
#